data_AF-A0A6J1R0V2-F1
#
_entry.id   AF-A0A6J1R0V2-F1
#
_cell.length_a   1.000
_cell.length_b   1.000
_cell.length_c   1.000
_cell.angle_alpha   90.00
_cell.angle_beta   90.00
_cell.angle_gamma   90.00
#
_symmetry.space_group_name_H-M   'P 1'
#
loop_
_entity.id
_entity.type
_entity.pdbx_description
1 polymer ?
#
loop_
_entity_poly.entity_id
_entity_poly.type
_entity_poly.pdbx_seq_one_letter_code
_entity_poly.pdbx_strand_id
1 'polypeptide(L)'
;MYSGREAEQYSKESIIQDTKIGQYLPLSFIDNYLSFEDMLKTDQEAFMQVVNKVMLIGGKHEKDFIRRSLSATFSDDSLHVCSWTGQKNNYKIGDTHTILSIK
;
A
#
# COMPACT_ATOMS: atom_id res chain seq x y z
N MET A 1 4.19 41.01 -11.96
CA MET A 1 4.15 39.86 -12.88
C MET A 1 5.07 38.79 -12.31
N TYR A 2 4.52 37.87 -11.50
CA TYR A 2 5.29 36.73 -11.00
C TYR A 2 5.33 35.66 -12.09
N SER A 3 6.54 35.21 -12.40
CA SER A 3 6.87 34.23 -13.44
C SER A 3 6.17 32.91 -13.17
N GLY A 4 5.18 32.54 -13.99
CA GLY A 4 4.44 31.27 -13.89
C GLY A 4 5.28 30.01 -14.10
N ARG A 5 6.60 30.13 -14.31
CA ARG A 5 7.50 28.99 -14.54
C ARG A 5 7.96 28.29 -13.26
N GLU A 6 7.95 28.97 -12.11
CA GLU A 6 8.38 28.35 -10.84
C GLU A 6 7.27 27.52 -10.17
N ALA A 7 6.01 27.94 -10.34
CA ALA A 7 4.84 27.21 -9.82
C ALA A 7 4.56 25.89 -10.57
N GLU A 8 4.90 25.82 -11.87
CA GLU A 8 4.77 24.61 -12.68
C GLU A 8 5.89 23.60 -12.45
N GLN A 9 7.02 24.02 -11.88
CA GLN A 9 8.12 23.13 -11.52
C GLN A 9 7.83 22.41 -10.19
N TYR A 10 7.14 23.08 -9.25
CA TYR A 10 6.78 22.51 -7.95
C TYR A 10 5.61 21.51 -8.00
N SER A 11 4.83 21.47 -9.09
CA SER A 11 3.74 20.50 -9.25
C SER A 11 4.17 19.17 -9.89
N LYS A 12 5.41 19.07 -10.37
CA LYS A 12 5.96 17.86 -11.04
C LYS A 12 6.91 17.03 -10.17
N GLU A 13 7.23 17.50 -8.96
CA GLU A 13 7.97 16.73 -7.95
C GLU A 13 6.96 16.24 -6.89
N SER A 14 6.13 15.26 -7.20
CA SER A 14 6.48 13.88 -6.89
C SER A 14 5.53 12.94 -7.63
N ILE A 15 5.87 12.58 -8.86
CA ILE A 15 5.43 11.28 -9.37
C ILE A 15 6.25 10.27 -8.56
N ILE A 16 5.74 9.90 -7.38
CA ILE A 16 6.26 8.78 -6.60
C ILE A 16 6.01 7.58 -7.49
N GLN A 17 7.04 7.17 -8.23
CA GLN A 17 6.93 6.03 -9.10
C GLN A 17 6.88 4.80 -8.17
N ASP A 18 5.75 4.11 -8.17
CA ASP A 18 5.52 2.84 -7.46
C ASP A 18 6.36 1.69 -8.07
N THR A 19 7.57 1.97 -8.55
CA THR A 19 8.41 1.05 -9.34
C THR A 19 8.75 -0.22 -8.60
N LYS A 20 8.88 -0.17 -7.27
CA LYS A 20 9.21 -1.35 -6.45
C LYS A 20 7.97 -2.17 -6.08
N ILE A 21 6.85 -1.50 -5.85
CA ILE A 21 5.63 -2.13 -5.30
C ILE A 21 4.59 -2.49 -6.37
N GLY A 22 4.62 -1.83 -7.53
CA GLY A 22 3.56 -1.91 -8.54
C GLY A 22 3.35 -3.30 -9.11
N GLN A 23 4.39 -4.13 -9.19
CA GLN A 23 4.30 -5.51 -9.66
C GLN A 23 3.55 -6.44 -8.68
N TYR A 24 3.44 -6.06 -7.41
CA TYR A 24 2.81 -6.88 -6.38
C TYR A 24 1.33 -6.54 -6.19
N LEU A 25 0.92 -5.30 -6.52
CA LEU A 25 -0.41 -4.79 -6.23
C LEU A 25 -1.39 -4.97 -7.41
N PRO A 26 -2.66 -5.36 -7.16
CA PRO A 26 -3.19 -5.83 -5.88
C PRO A 26 -2.63 -7.21 -5.53
N LEU A 27 -2.41 -7.46 -4.24
CA LEU A 27 -1.88 -8.72 -3.71
C LEU A 27 -2.92 -9.81 -3.95
N SER A 28 -2.79 -10.51 -5.07
CA SER A 28 -3.80 -11.47 -5.56
C SER A 28 -3.46 -12.92 -5.26
N PHE A 29 -2.18 -13.17 -5.01
CA PHE A 29 -1.65 -14.50 -4.72
C PHE A 29 -0.90 -14.44 -3.38
N ILE A 30 -1.01 -15.50 -2.60
CA ILE A 30 -0.37 -15.52 -1.29
C ILE A 30 1.16 -15.48 -1.37
N ASP A 31 1.75 -16.13 -2.37
CA ASP A 31 3.20 -16.09 -2.57
C ASP A 31 3.69 -14.67 -2.87
N ASN A 32 2.89 -13.88 -3.60
CA ASN A 32 3.16 -12.47 -3.83
C ASN A 32 3.04 -11.68 -2.53
N TYR A 33 2.03 -11.97 -1.70
CA TYR A 33 1.88 -11.36 -0.37
C TYR A 33 3.08 -11.62 0.53
N LEU A 34 3.54 -12.87 0.62
CA LEU A 34 4.69 -13.24 1.46
C LEU A 34 5.98 -12.56 0.98
N SER A 35 6.24 -12.59 -0.33
CA SER A 35 7.39 -11.93 -0.94
C SER A 35 7.35 -10.41 -0.75
N PHE A 36 6.15 -9.83 -0.88
CA PHE A 36 5.91 -8.42 -0.65
C PHE A 36 6.20 -8.04 0.81
N GLU A 37 5.68 -8.79 1.78
CA GLU A 37 5.96 -8.57 3.20
C GLU A 37 7.45 -8.66 3.55
N ASP A 38 8.18 -9.62 2.98
CA ASP A 38 9.62 -9.74 3.20
C ASP A 38 10.42 -8.58 2.58
N MET A 39 9.99 -8.08 1.42
CA MET A 39 10.53 -6.85 0.84
C MET A 39 10.25 -5.65 1.76
N LEU A 40 9.03 -5.48 2.27
CA LEU A 40 8.69 -4.33 3.13
C LEU A 40 9.48 -4.30 4.45
N LYS A 41 9.91 -5.47 4.97
CA LYS A 41 10.75 -5.55 6.18
C LYS A 41 12.18 -5.03 5.97
N THR A 42 12.67 -5.07 4.73
CA THR A 42 14.09 -4.87 4.42
C THR A 42 14.35 -3.66 3.53
N ASP A 43 13.37 -3.25 2.73
CA ASP A 43 13.45 -2.12 1.82
C ASP A 43 12.56 -0.96 2.29
N GLN A 44 13.19 0.00 2.98
CA GLN A 44 12.50 1.19 3.49
C GLN A 44 11.91 2.04 2.37
N GLU A 45 12.52 2.08 1.19
CA GLU A 45 11.98 2.83 0.06
C GLU A 45 10.70 2.19 -0.46
N ALA A 46 10.66 0.85 -0.57
CA ALA A 46 9.44 0.12 -0.91
C ALA A 46 8.33 0.37 0.13
N PHE A 47 8.66 0.33 1.43
CA PHE A 47 7.71 0.68 2.49
C PHE A 47 7.15 2.09 2.35
N MET A 48 8.01 3.08 2.10
CA MET A 48 7.58 4.46 1.87
C MET A 48 6.70 4.61 0.61
N GLN A 49 6.96 3.85 -0.45
CA GLN A 49 6.08 3.82 -1.63
C GLN A 49 4.66 3.35 -1.23
N VAL A 50 4.54 2.32 -0.38
CA VAL A 50 3.22 1.85 0.09
C VAL A 50 2.51 2.92 0.91
N VAL A 51 3.20 3.51 1.90
CA VAL A 51 2.64 4.58 2.74
C VAL A 51 2.14 5.74 1.87
N ASN A 52 2.95 6.19 0.92
CA ASN A 52 2.59 7.28 0.02
C ASN A 52 1.39 6.92 -0.85
N LYS A 53 1.36 5.70 -1.43
CA LYS A 53 0.24 5.22 -2.23
C LYS A 53 -1.06 5.18 -1.43
N VAL A 54 -1.00 4.69 -0.20
CA VAL A 54 -2.16 4.63 0.71
C VAL A 54 -2.66 6.04 1.06
N MET A 55 -1.76 6.98 1.36
CA MET A 55 -2.12 8.37 1.66
C MET A 55 -2.83 9.08 0.50
N LEU A 56 -2.53 8.71 -0.76
CA LEU A 56 -3.20 9.26 -1.94
C LEU A 56 -4.65 8.79 -2.13
N ILE A 57 -5.05 7.68 -1.49
CA ILE A 57 -6.42 7.12 -1.63
C ILE A 57 -7.46 8.01 -0.94
N GLY A 58 -7.09 8.55 0.23
CA GLY A 58 -7.96 9.36 1.07
C GLY A 58 -9.26 8.68 1.48
N GLY A 59 -10.22 9.46 1.97
CA GLY A 59 -11.52 8.99 2.43
C GLY A 59 -12.23 10.07 3.21
N LYS A 60 -13.56 10.14 3.11
CA LYS A 60 -14.33 11.14 3.87
C LYS A 60 -14.28 10.85 5.37
N HIS A 61 -14.28 9.57 5.71
CA HIS A 61 -14.19 9.05 7.07
C HIS A 61 -13.10 7.98 7.15
N GLU A 62 -12.58 7.75 8.36
CA GLU A 62 -11.55 6.73 8.62
C GLU A 62 -11.96 5.35 8.09
N LYS A 63 -13.22 4.94 8.30
CA LYS A 63 -13.76 3.69 7.76
C LYS A 63 -13.67 3.63 6.23
N ASP A 64 -13.92 4.74 5.54
CA ASP A 64 -13.84 4.79 4.08
C ASP A 64 -12.40 4.69 3.60
N PHE A 65 -11.48 5.37 4.30
CA PHE A 65 -10.05 5.30 4.04
C PHE A 65 -9.53 3.87 4.21
N ILE A 66 -9.81 3.22 5.35
CA ILE A 66 -9.41 1.84 5.61
C ILE A 66 -9.96 0.91 4.53
N ARG A 67 -11.26 1.01 4.23
CA ARG A 67 -11.90 0.16 3.21
C ARG A 67 -11.25 0.32 1.85
N ARG A 68 -11.04 1.55 1.39
CA ARG A 68 -10.44 1.82 0.07
C ARG A 68 -8.98 1.41 0.02
N SER A 69 -8.22 1.62 1.10
CA SER A 69 -6.82 1.23 1.20
C SER A 69 -6.66 -0.29 1.14
N LEU A 70 -7.49 -1.03 1.88
CA LEU A 70 -7.51 -2.48 1.81
C LEU A 70 -7.87 -2.98 0.42
N SER A 71 -8.92 -2.44 -0.22
CA SER A 71 -9.31 -2.83 -1.59
C SER A 71 -8.29 -2.47 -2.68
N ALA A 72 -7.46 -1.44 -2.46
CA ALA A 72 -6.38 -1.09 -3.38
C ALA A 72 -5.13 -1.98 -3.20
N THR A 73 -5.00 -2.61 -2.02
CA THR A 73 -3.80 -3.36 -1.63
C THR A 73 -4.00 -4.86 -1.78
N PHE A 74 -5.17 -5.39 -1.41
CA PHE A 74 -5.51 -6.81 -1.47
C PHE A 74 -6.57 -7.05 -2.55
N SER A 75 -6.49 -8.18 -3.23
CA SER A 75 -7.63 -8.70 -3.99
C SER A 75 -8.52 -9.56 -3.10
N ASP A 76 -9.80 -9.64 -3.41
CA ASP A 76 -10.76 -10.52 -2.73
C ASP A 76 -10.31 -12.00 -2.77
N ASP A 77 -9.65 -12.39 -3.87
CA ASP A 77 -9.09 -13.74 -4.06
C ASP A 77 -7.97 -14.07 -3.07
N SER A 78 -7.25 -13.09 -2.51
CA SER A 78 -6.23 -13.37 -1.50
C SER A 78 -6.79 -13.39 -0.08
N LEU A 79 -7.91 -12.72 0.15
CA LEU A 79 -8.43 -12.46 1.49
C LEU A 79 -9.05 -13.70 2.14
N HIS A 80 -9.53 -14.67 1.36
CA HIS A 80 -10.16 -15.88 1.90
C HIS A 80 -9.19 -16.83 2.62
N VAL A 81 -7.89 -16.74 2.33
CA VAL A 81 -6.83 -17.48 3.03
C VAL A 81 -6.14 -16.65 4.12
N CYS A 82 -6.57 -15.41 4.33
CA CYS A 82 -5.98 -14.49 5.29
C CYS A 82 -6.85 -14.39 6.55
N SER A 83 -6.25 -14.07 7.69
CA SER A 83 -6.98 -13.73 8.91
C SER A 83 -6.16 -12.78 9.79
N TRP A 84 -6.84 -12.04 10.66
CA TRP A 84 -6.16 -11.09 11.54
C TRP A 84 -5.12 -11.76 12.45
N THR A 85 -5.44 -12.95 12.97
CA THR A 85 -4.62 -13.66 13.97
C THR A 85 -3.81 -14.83 13.41
N GLY A 86 -4.06 -15.25 12.16
CA GLY A 86 -3.43 -16.44 11.57
C GLY A 86 -4.05 -17.77 12.02
N GLN A 87 -5.25 -17.75 12.58
CA GLN A 87 -5.92 -18.97 13.06
C GLN A 87 -6.46 -19.83 11.92
N LYS A 88 -6.70 -21.11 12.19
CA LYS A 88 -7.28 -22.09 11.24
C LYS A 88 -6.48 -22.23 9.94
N ASN A 89 -5.14 -22.22 10.03
CA ASN A 89 -4.21 -22.31 8.90
C ASN A 89 -4.32 -21.15 7.88
N ASN A 90 -4.83 -20.00 8.31
CA ASN A 90 -4.83 -18.79 7.49
C ASN A 90 -3.54 -17.99 7.70
N TYR A 91 -3.16 -17.22 6.69
CA TYR A 91 -2.04 -16.29 6.77
C TYR A 91 -2.40 -15.09 7.66
N LYS A 92 -1.53 -14.79 8.62
CA LYS A 92 -1.73 -13.66 9.55
C LYS A 92 -1.50 -12.35 8.80
N ILE A 93 -2.48 -11.44 8.83
CA ILE A 93 -2.32 -10.06 8.32
C ILE A 93 -2.17 -9.03 9.44
N GLY A 94 -2.61 -9.33 10.67
CA GLY A 94 -2.49 -8.40 11.79
C GLY A 94 -1.03 -8.03 12.08
N ASP A 95 -0.76 -6.73 12.23
CA ASP A 95 0.55 -6.15 12.57
C ASP A 95 1.64 -6.34 11.50
N THR A 96 1.27 -6.69 10.27
CA THR A 96 2.19 -6.83 9.13
C THR A 96 2.58 -5.47 8.56
N HIS A 97 3.68 -5.39 7.80
CA HIS A 97 4.16 -4.09 7.31
C HIS A 97 3.14 -3.45 6.36
N THR A 98 2.45 -4.26 5.56
CA THR A 98 1.33 -3.79 4.74
C THR A 98 0.24 -3.16 5.61
N ILE A 99 -0.22 -3.82 6.68
CA ILE A 99 -1.26 -3.26 7.56
C ILE A 99 -0.75 -2.04 8.35
N LEU A 100 0.52 -2.03 8.75
CA LEU A 100 1.13 -0.88 9.44
C LEU A 100 1.21 0.36 8.54
N SER A 101 1.32 0.18 7.22
CA SER A 101 1.26 1.29 6.25
C SER A 101 -0.15 1.87 6.07
N ILE A 102 -1.20 1.17 6.51
CA ILE A 102 -2.61 1.58 6.48
C ILE A 102 -3.04 1.96 7.90
N LYS A 103 -2.46 3.02 8.45
CA LYS A 103 -2.79 3.57 9.78
C LYS A 103 -2.76 5.08 9.78
#